data_AF-A0A960XGM4-F1
#
_entry.id   AF-A0A960XGM4-F1
#
_cell.length_a   1.000
_cell.length_b   1.000
_cell.length_c   1.000
_cell.angle_alpha   90.00
_cell.angle_beta   90.00
_cell.angle_gamma   90.00
#
_symmetry.space_group_name_H-M   'P 1'
#
loop_
_entity.id
_entity.type
_entity.pdbx_description
1 polymer ?
#
loop_
_entity_poly.entity_id
_entity_poly.type
_entity_poly.pdbx_seq_one_letter_code
_entity_poly.pdbx_strand_id
1 'polypeptide(L)' 'MKQLLKAARFAAQKHARQRRMGAEREPYIVHPLEVAEHLAKVGGITDEAILIAALLHDT' A
#
# COMPACT_ATOMS: atom_id res chain seq x y z
N MET A 1 -3.49 -14.47 2.88
CA MET A 1 -2.13 -13.98 3.22
C MET A 1 -1.11 -14.10 2.09
N LYS A 2 -1.01 -15.23 1.34
CA LYS A 2 -0.04 -15.35 0.23
C LYS A 2 -0.21 -14.24 -0.83
N GLN A 3 -1.46 -13.86 -1.10
CA GLN A 3 -1.81 -12.84 -2.09
C GLN A 3 -1.54 -11.43 -1.56
N LEU A 4 -1.82 -11.17 -0.28
CA LEU A 4 -1.46 -9.90 0.37
C LEU A 4 0.05 -9.60 0.29
N LEU A 5 0.90 -10.58 0.62
CA LEU A 5 2.35 -10.41 0.51
C LEU A 5 2.81 -10.21 -0.95
N LYS A 6 2.17 -10.90 -1.90
CA LYS A 6 2.44 -10.74 -3.33
C LYS A 6 2.07 -9.33 -3.80
N ALA A 7 0.93 -8.80 -3.36
CA ALA A 7 0.46 -7.45 -3.66
C ALA A 7 1.41 -6.39 -3.08
N ALA A 8 1.77 -6.52 -1.79
CA ALA A 8 2.73 -5.62 -1.15
C ALA A 8 4.08 -5.60 -1.87
N ARG A 9 4.61 -6.78 -2.26
CA ARG A 9 5.85 -6.87 -3.04
C ARG A 9 5.71 -6.20 -4.41
N PHE A 10 4.60 -6.41 -5.10
CA PHE A 10 4.35 -5.81 -6.41
C PHE A 10 4.26 -4.28 -6.32
N ALA A 11 3.50 -3.76 -5.35
CA ALA A 11 3.40 -2.32 -5.09
C ALA A 11 4.78 -1.70 -4.80
N ALA A 12 5.59 -2.36 -3.95
CA ALA A 12 6.95 -1.92 -3.66
C ALA A 12 7.84 -1.86 -4.90
N GLN A 13 7.72 -2.84 -5.81
CA GLN A 13 8.45 -2.84 -7.08
C GLN A 13 8.00 -1.71 -8.00
N LYS A 14 6.69 -1.46 -8.12
CA LYS A 14 6.14 -0.38 -8.95
C LYS A 14 6.55 1.01 -8.46
N HIS A 15 6.51 1.22 -7.16
CA HIS A 15 6.84 2.50 -6.53
C HIS A 15 8.31 2.66 -6.15
N ALA A 16 9.20 1.73 -6.52
CA ALA A 16 10.61 1.72 -6.08
C ALA A 16 11.36 3.04 -6.36
N ARG A 17 11.03 3.70 -7.48
CA ARG A 17 11.62 4.98 -7.89
C ARG A 17 10.71 6.19 -7.66
N GLN A 18 9.50 5.99 -7.16
CA GLN A 18 8.55 7.06 -6.90
C GLN A 18 8.75 7.61 -5.49
N ARG A 19 8.56 8.93 -5.35
CA ARG A 19 8.62 9.66 -4.08
C ARG A 19 7.38 10.54 -3.95
N ARG A 20 6.96 10.77 -2.71
CA ARG A 20 5.88 11.74 -2.40
C ARG A 20 6.36 13.17 -2.67
N MET A 21 5.41 14.05 -2.90
CA MET A 21 5.66 15.49 -2.91
C MET A 21 5.95 15.96 -1.48
N GLY A 22 6.81 16.96 -1.33
CA GLY A 22 7.26 17.48 -0.03
C GLY A 22 8.77 17.54 0.09
N ALA A 23 9.26 18.24 1.10
CA ALA A 23 10.70 18.43 1.34
C ALA A 23 11.44 17.12 1.57
N GLU A 24 10.84 16.22 2.36
CA GLU A 24 11.44 14.94 2.77
C GLU A 24 11.44 13.87 1.67
N ARG A 25 10.69 14.07 0.59
CA ARG A 25 10.67 13.18 -0.59
C ARG A 25 10.53 11.70 -0.18
N GLU A 26 9.59 11.38 0.69
CA GLU A 26 9.42 10.03 1.24
C GLU A 26 9.17 8.98 0.14
N PRO A 27 9.62 7.72 0.31
CA PRO A 27 9.28 6.62 -0.59
C PRO A 27 7.76 6.48 -0.76
N TYR A 28 7.27 6.50 -2.01
CA TYR A 28 5.82 6.50 -2.25
C TYR A 28 5.12 5.23 -1.75
N ILE A 29 5.83 4.08 -1.69
CA ILE A 29 5.30 2.82 -1.15
C ILE A 29 4.75 2.94 0.28
N VAL A 30 5.21 3.91 1.06
CA VAL A 30 4.67 4.17 2.41
C VAL A 30 3.18 4.52 2.33
N HIS A 31 2.75 5.29 1.33
CA HIS A 31 1.35 5.71 1.19
C HIS A 31 0.38 4.52 0.99
N PRO A 32 0.54 3.61 0.01
CA PRO A 32 -0.35 2.45 -0.11
C PRO A 32 -0.34 1.53 1.14
N LEU A 33 0.79 1.45 1.86
CA LEU A 33 0.87 0.71 3.12
C LEU A 33 0.03 1.37 4.22
N GLU A 34 0.15 2.69 4.40
CA GLU A 34 -0.65 3.47 5.35
C GLU A 34 -2.15 3.38 5.04
N VAL A 35 -2.55 3.41 3.76
CA VAL A 35 -3.95 3.25 3.36
C VAL A 35 -4.48 1.87 3.74
N ALA A 36 -3.74 0.80 3.42
CA ALA A 36 -4.14 -0.57 3.78
C ALA A 36 -4.21 -0.76 5.31
N GLU A 37 -3.24 -0.19 6.04
CA GLU A 37 -3.22 -0.21 7.50
C GLU A 37 -4.41 0.54 8.11
N HIS A 38 -4.74 1.73 7.61
CA HIS A 38 -5.90 2.49 8.08
C HIS A 38 -7.21 1.75 7.84
N LEU A 39 -7.40 1.13 6.66
CA LEU A 39 -8.59 0.33 6.38
C LEU A 39 -8.71 -0.85 7.36
N ALA A 40 -7.61 -1.53 7.66
CA ALA A 40 -7.61 -2.65 8.59
C ALA A 40 -7.85 -2.21 10.04
N LYS A 41 -7.14 -1.17 10.51
CA LYS A 41 -7.16 -0.76 11.92
C LYS A 41 -8.34 0.14 12.28
N VAL A 42 -8.63 1.13 11.45
CA VAL A 42 -9.67 2.15 11.71
C VAL A 42 -10.98 1.72 11.06
N GLY A 43 -10.93 1.26 9.82
CA GLY A 43 -12.11 0.79 9.09
C GLY A 43 -12.61 -0.59 9.51
N GLY A 44 -11.82 -1.35 10.29
CA GLY A 44 -12.15 -2.73 10.69
C GLY A 44 -12.24 -3.70 9.51
N ILE A 45 -11.64 -3.36 8.36
CA ILE A 45 -11.72 -4.17 7.14
C ILE A 45 -10.81 -5.39 7.29
N THR A 46 -11.42 -6.57 7.21
CA THR A 46 -10.73 -7.87 7.23
C THR A 46 -10.72 -8.58 5.88
N ASP A 47 -11.47 -8.08 4.90
CA ASP A 47 -11.53 -8.62 3.55
C ASP A 47 -10.17 -8.43 2.84
N GLU A 48 -9.49 -9.55 2.57
CA GLU A 48 -8.17 -9.55 1.94
C GLU A 48 -8.19 -8.91 0.54
N ALA A 49 -9.29 -9.03 -0.23
CA ALA A 49 -9.38 -8.44 -1.55
C ALA A 49 -9.40 -6.90 -1.49
N ILE A 50 -10.10 -6.34 -0.49
CA ILE A 50 -10.11 -4.88 -0.26
C ILE A 50 -8.72 -4.38 0.17
N LEU A 51 -8.06 -5.10 1.08
CA LEU A 51 -6.71 -4.73 1.51
C LEU A 51 -5.67 -4.86 0.39
N ILE A 52 -5.82 -5.86 -0.48
CA ILE A 52 -5.01 -5.99 -1.70
C ILE A 52 -5.29 -4.81 -2.65
N ALA A 53 -6.54 -4.45 -2.88
CA ALA A 53 -6.88 -3.30 -3.74
C ALA A 53 -6.27 -2.01 -3.19
N ALA A 54 -6.30 -1.81 -1.87
CA ALA A 54 -5.66 -0.67 -1.21
C ALA A 54 -4.15 -0.61 -1.45
N LEU A 55 -3.46 -1.76 -1.37
CA LEU A 55 -2.02 -1.84 -1.67
C LEU A 55 -1.70 -1.53 -3.14
N LEU A 56 -2.64 -1.70 -4.05
CA LEU A 56 -2.44 -1.62 -5.51
C LEU A 56 -3.09 -0.38 -6.15
N HIS A 57 -3.82 0.45 -5.41
CA HIS A 57 -4.71 1.46 -5.99
C HIS A 57 -4.01 2.52 -6.86
N ASP A 58 -2.72 2.75 -6.63
CA ASP A 58 -1.88 3.75 -7.32
C ASP A 58 -0.83 3.13 -8.26
N THR A 59 -0.84 1.81 -8.51
CA THR A 59 0.21 1.13 -9.31
C THR A 59 0.17 1.36 -10.81
#